data_AF-A0A9D4LXN6-F1
#
_entry.id   AF-A0A9D4LXN6-F1
#
_cell.length_a   1.000
_cell.length_b   1.000
_cell.length_c   1.000
_cell.angle_alpha   90.00
_cell.angle_beta   90.00
_cell.angle_gamma   90.00
#
_symmetry.space_group_name_H-M   'P 1'
#
loop_
_entity.id
_entity.type
_entity.pdbx_description
1 polymer ?
#
loop_
_entity_poly.entity_id
_entity_poly.type
_entity_poly.pdbx_seq_one_letter_code
_entity_poly.pdbx_strand_id
1 'polypeptide(L)'
;MTIGHVNGQLYYFEPTSVDAFPGISTGAVLRCVYKNRRWIVSRTDNMPNWYVAADGMKAQKLSSTVDEALKYVGPFNAPQQWKRAKEDRYDPYTPAVR
;
A
#
# COMPACT_ATOMS: atom_id res chain seq x y z
N MET A 1 -3.46 3.32 14.35
CA MET A 1 -2.22 2.85 13.69
C MET A 1 -1.32 4.05 13.48
N THR A 2 -0.03 3.90 13.73
CA THR A 2 1.03 4.85 13.39
C THR A 2 1.92 4.27 12.29
N ILE A 3 2.64 5.15 11.58
CA ILE A 3 3.60 4.76 10.55
C ILE A 3 4.96 5.28 10.95
N GLY A 4 5.96 4.40 10.94
CA GLY A 4 7.36 4.76 11.14
C GLY A 4 8.20 4.48 9.90
N HIS A 5 9.30 5.21 9.78
CA HIS A 5 10.32 5.02 8.74
C HIS A 5 11.54 4.35 9.36
N VAL A 6 12.06 3.29 8.74
CA VAL A 6 13.27 2.61 9.21
C VAL A 6 14.48 3.17 8.48
N ASN A 7 14.58 2.89 7.18
CA ASN A 7 15.61 3.39 6.29
C ASN A 7 15.22 3.14 4.83
N GLY A 8 15.70 3.95 3.90
CA GLY A 8 15.42 3.79 2.47
C GLY A 8 13.91 3.80 2.20
N GLN A 9 13.41 2.72 1.58
CA GLN A 9 11.99 2.51 1.28
C GLN A 9 11.26 1.65 2.32
N LEU A 10 11.91 1.31 3.43
CA LEU A 10 11.32 0.47 4.47
C LEU A 10 10.56 1.31 5.49
N TYR A 11 9.27 1.03 5.60
CA TYR A 11 8.34 1.62 6.56
C TYR A 11 7.62 0.50 7.32
N TYR A 12 7.05 0.83 8.47
CA TYR A 12 6.22 -0.10 9.23
C TYR A 12 4.92 0.57 9.67
N PHE A 13 3.92 -0.27 9.92
CA PHE A 13 2.68 0.10 10.60
C PHE A 13 2.67 -0.57 11.96
N GLU A 14 2.31 0.17 13.00
CA GLU A 14 2.09 -0.39 14.34
C GLU A 14 0.80 0.16 14.95
N PRO A 15 0.21 -0.54 15.93
CA PRO A 15 -0.89 0.02 16.70
C PRO A 15 -0.45 1.26 17.47
N THR A 16 -1.32 2.28 17.53
CA THR A 16 -1.00 3.55 18.20
C THR A 16 -0.82 3.38 19.71
N SER A 17 -1.45 2.37 20.29
CA SER A 17 -1.25 1.93 21.66
C SER A 17 -1.49 0.42 21.67
N VAL A 18 -0.57 -0.32 22.30
CA VAL A 18 -0.66 -1.78 22.42
C VAL A 18 -1.87 -2.17 23.28
N ASP A 19 -2.09 -1.44 24.37
CA ASP A 19 -3.21 -1.70 25.30
C ASP A 19 -4.58 -1.36 24.69
N ALA A 20 -4.63 -0.40 23.76
CA ALA A 20 -5.86 0.05 23.12
C ALA A 20 -6.17 -0.66 21.79
N PHE A 21 -5.27 -1.51 21.29
CA PHE A 21 -5.50 -2.21 20.03
C PHE A 21 -6.25 -3.52 20.29
N PRO A 22 -7.55 -3.62 19.92
CA PRO A 22 -8.37 -4.77 20.24
C PRO A 22 -8.03 -6.02 19.42
N GLY A 23 -6.99 -5.97 18.58
CA GLY A 23 -6.69 -6.99 17.58
C GLY A 23 -7.56 -6.86 16.33
N ILE A 24 -7.52 -7.89 15.49
CA ILE A 24 -8.33 -8.01 14.28
C ILE A 24 -9.19 -9.25 14.43
N SER A 25 -10.50 -9.07 14.67
CA SER A 25 -11.44 -10.18 14.81
C SER A 25 -11.59 -10.98 13.52
N THR A 26 -12.01 -12.23 13.62
CA THR A 26 -12.28 -13.09 12.48
C THR A 26 -13.24 -12.43 11.49
N GLY A 27 -12.84 -12.35 10.21
CA GLY A 27 -13.62 -11.72 9.15
C GLY A 27 -13.62 -10.19 9.17
N ALA A 28 -13.00 -9.55 10.16
CA ALA A 28 -12.90 -8.10 10.22
C ALA A 28 -11.85 -7.56 9.23
N VAL A 29 -12.06 -6.33 8.77
CA VAL A 29 -11.13 -5.60 7.92
C VAL A 29 -10.60 -4.39 8.69
N LEU A 30 -9.29 -4.38 8.94
CA LEU A 30 -8.61 -3.19 9.45
C LEU A 30 -8.28 -2.25 8.29
N ARG A 31 -8.82 -1.03 8.32
CA ARG A 31 -8.55 0.00 7.30
C ARG A 31 -7.50 0.99 7.81
N CYS A 32 -6.36 1.06 7.12
CA CYS A 32 -5.28 2.00 7.40
C CYS A 32 -5.23 3.07 6.29
N VAL A 33 -5.64 4.29 6.61
CA VAL A 33 -5.55 5.43 5.68
C VAL A 33 -4.30 6.25 6.02
N TYR A 34 -3.50 6.57 5.01
CA TYR A 34 -2.26 7.33 5.18
C TYR A 34 -2.05 8.32 4.04
N LYS A 35 -1.21 9.33 4.29
CA LYS A 35 -0.87 10.37 3.32
C LYS A 35 0.59 10.24 2.92
N ASN A 36 0.83 9.97 1.64
CA ASN A 36 2.17 10.01 1.05
C ASN A 36 2.63 11.43 0.78
N ARG A 37 3.96 11.64 0.69
CA ARG A 37 4.55 12.96 0.43
C ARG A 37 4.30 13.47 -1.00
N ARG A 38 4.18 12.56 -1.97
CA ARG A 38 3.97 12.86 -3.40
C ARG A 38 2.86 11.96 -3.96
N TRP A 39 2.83 11.84 -5.29
CA TRP A 39 1.87 11.09 -6.07
C TRP A 39 2.27 9.61 -6.18
N ILE A 40 1.27 8.74 -6.25
CA ILE A 40 1.35 7.35 -6.70
C ILE A 40 0.46 7.30 -7.95
N VAL A 41 1.07 7.26 -9.12
CA VAL A 41 0.36 7.36 -10.42
C VAL A 41 0.40 6.07 -11.22
N SER A 42 1.21 5.10 -10.78
CA SER A 42 1.22 3.75 -11.30
C SER A 42 0.85 2.76 -10.21
N ARG A 43 0.16 1.66 -10.59
CA ARG A 43 -0.07 0.54 -9.68
C ARG A 43 1.24 -0.07 -9.18
N THR A 44 2.30 -0.02 -9.98
CA THR A 44 3.64 -0.52 -9.63
C THR A 44 4.35 0.27 -8.54
N ASP A 45 3.86 1.47 -8.19
CA ASP A 45 4.45 2.26 -7.09
C ASP A 45 4.15 1.61 -5.72
N ASN A 46 3.30 0.59 -5.66
CA ASN A 46 2.95 -0.18 -4.47
C ASN A 46 3.78 -1.47 -4.43
N MET A 47 4.80 -1.51 -3.57
CA MET A 47 5.75 -2.62 -3.54
C MET A 47 5.14 -3.93 -2.98
N PRO A 48 5.54 -5.09 -3.53
CA PRO A 48 5.13 -6.41 -3.04
C PRO A 48 5.90 -6.79 -1.77
N ASN A 49 5.68 -8.02 -1.28
CA ASN A 49 6.39 -8.65 -0.17
C ASN A 49 6.21 -7.94 1.18
N TRP A 50 4.98 -7.57 1.51
CA TRP A 50 4.64 -7.11 2.86
C TRP A 50 4.88 -8.24 3.86
N TYR A 51 5.29 -7.90 5.07
CA TYR A 51 5.56 -8.88 6.12
C TYR A 51 5.10 -8.39 7.49
N VAL A 52 4.90 -9.34 8.39
CA VAL A 52 4.61 -9.13 9.81
C VAL A 52 5.80 -9.62 10.61
N ALA A 53 6.20 -8.83 11.61
CA ALA A 53 7.24 -9.18 12.56
C ALA A 53 6.75 -8.90 13.99
N ALA A 54 7.32 -9.62 14.95
CA ALA A 54 7.09 -9.45 16.38
C ALA A 54 8.35 -9.89 17.13
N ASP A 55 8.55 -9.36 18.32
CA ASP A 55 9.74 -9.66 19.13
C ASP A 55 9.85 -11.16 19.44
N GLY A 56 11.06 -11.70 19.27
CA GLY A 56 11.33 -13.14 19.43
C GLY A 56 10.75 -14.04 18.33
N MET A 57 10.05 -13.48 17.33
CA MET A 57 9.46 -14.24 16.22
C MET A 57 10.20 -14.02 14.90
N LYS A 58 10.20 -15.04 14.05
CA LYS A 58 10.67 -14.92 12.67
C LYS A 58 9.62 -14.20 11.82
N ALA A 59 10.03 -13.15 11.11
CA ALA A 59 9.15 -12.41 10.21
C ALA A 59 8.53 -13.31 9.13
N GLN A 60 7.26 -13.09 8.82
CA GLN A 60 6.49 -13.84 7.82
C GLN A 60 5.86 -12.91 6.80
N LYS A 61 5.94 -13.27 5.51
CA LYS A 61 5.33 -12.50 4.42
C LYS A 61 3.81 -12.71 4.39
N LEU A 62 3.08 -11.67 4.00
CA LEU A 62 1.67 -11.77 3.64
C LEU A 62 1.55 -12.44 2.28
N SER A 63 0.98 -13.65 2.25
CA SER A 63 0.91 -14.49 1.03
C SER A 63 0.26 -13.79 -0.16
N SER A 64 -0.72 -12.90 0.09
CA SER A 64 -1.42 -12.11 -0.93
C SER A 64 -0.56 -11.05 -1.62
N THR A 65 0.66 -10.79 -1.14
CA THR A 65 1.56 -9.75 -1.66
C THR A 65 2.88 -10.28 -2.24
N VAL A 66 3.09 -11.60 -2.29
CA VAL A 66 4.39 -12.19 -2.64
C VAL A 66 4.70 -12.14 -4.15
N ASP A 67 3.69 -11.95 -5.00
CA ASP A 67 3.85 -11.90 -6.46
C ASP A 67 3.95 -10.48 -7.03
N GLU A 68 4.41 -10.40 -8.28
CA GLU A 68 4.50 -9.16 -9.07
C GLU A 68 3.19 -8.88 -9.85
N ALA A 69 2.11 -9.62 -9.59
CA ALA A 69 0.86 -9.51 -10.35
C ALA A 69 -0.04 -8.36 -9.85
N LEU A 70 0.37 -7.65 -8.79
CA LEU A 70 -0.33 -6.49 -8.22
C LEU A 70 -1.80 -6.76 -7.83
N LYS A 71 -2.15 -8.00 -7.51
CA LYS A 71 -3.53 -8.38 -7.10
C LYS A 71 -3.96 -7.71 -5.79
N TYR A 72 -2.99 -7.33 -4.96
CA TYR A 72 -3.20 -6.58 -3.73
C TYR A 72 -3.39 -5.07 -3.95
N VAL A 73 -3.25 -4.58 -5.19
CA VAL A 73 -3.39 -3.16 -5.55
C VAL A 73 -4.68 -2.97 -6.35
N GLY A 74 -5.59 -2.14 -5.83
CA GLY A 74 -6.82 -1.77 -6.50
C GLY A 74 -6.59 -1.13 -7.89
N PRO A 75 -7.61 -1.14 -8.77
CA PRO A 75 -7.49 -0.61 -10.12
C PRO A 75 -7.44 0.93 -10.13
N PHE A 76 -6.81 1.48 -11.16
CA PHE A 76 -6.76 2.91 -11.44
C PHE A 76 -7.73 3.19 -12.59
N ASN A 77 -8.96 3.62 -12.25
CA ASN A 77 -10.09 3.73 -13.16
C ASN A 77 -10.54 5.18 -13.43
N ALA A 78 -9.95 6.16 -12.74
CA ALA A 78 -10.32 7.56 -12.93
C ALA A 78 -9.09 8.50 -12.98
N PRO A 79 -9.16 9.60 -13.77
CA PRO A 79 -8.03 10.49 -14.03
C PRO A 79 -7.25 10.95 -12.79
N GLN A 80 -7.94 11.25 -11.69
CA GLN A 80 -7.30 11.66 -10.44
C GLN A 80 -6.32 10.63 -9.85
N GLN A 81 -6.34 9.37 -10.33
CA GLN A 81 -5.43 8.31 -9.90
C GLN A 81 -4.14 8.27 -10.72
N TRP A 82 -4.11 8.75 -11.98
CA TRP A 82 -2.91 8.73 -12.83
C TRP A 82 -2.39 10.12 -13.22
N LYS A 83 -3.18 11.18 -13.01
CA LYS A 83 -2.77 12.57 -13.28
C LYS A 83 -1.99 13.13 -12.09
N ARG A 84 -0.80 13.69 -12.34
CA ARG A 84 0.04 14.31 -11.29
C ARG A 84 -0.43 15.72 -10.91
N ALA A 85 -1.05 16.41 -11.84
CA ALA A 85 -1.56 17.77 -11.70
C ALA A 85 -2.72 17.99 -12.70
N LYS A 86 -3.42 19.11 -12.58
CA LYS A 86 -4.54 19.45 -13.48
C LYS A 86 -4.07 19.63 -14.93
N GLU A 87 -2.83 20.06 -15.12
CA GLU A 87 -2.23 20.34 -16.43
C GLU A 87 -1.62 19.09 -17.09
N ASP A 88 -1.66 17.94 -16.41
CA ASP A 88 -1.09 16.68 -16.90
C ASP A 88 -1.87 16.14 -18.11
N ARG A 89 -1.23 16.14 -19.27
CA ARG A 89 -1.83 15.73 -20.54
C ARG A 89 -1.66 14.24 -20.86
N TYR A 90 -0.96 13.47 -20.02
CA TYR A 90 -0.66 12.07 -20.29
C TYR A 90 -1.75 11.15 -19.73
N ASP A 91 -2.28 10.27 -20.57
CA ASP A 91 -3.20 9.21 -20.18
C ASP A 91 -2.54 7.84 -20.35
N PRO A 92 -2.97 6.81 -19.59
CA PRO A 92 -2.51 5.45 -19.80
C PRO A 92 -2.76 5.01 -21.24
N TYR A 93 -1.79 4.31 -21.83
CA TYR A 93 -1.99 3.70 -23.14
C TYR A 93 -3.15 2.70 -23.07
N THR A 94 -4.11 2.85 -23.98
CA THR A 94 -5.23 1.92 -24.14
C THR A 94 -5.23 1.38 -25.58
N PRO A 95 -5.84 0.21 -25.84
CA PRO A 95 -5.89 -0.35 -27.19
C PRO A 95 -6.45 0.60 -28.26
N ALA A 96 -7.34 1.52 -27.89
CA ALA A 96 -7.97 2.46 -28.81
C ALA A 96 -7.07 3.66 -29.21
N VAL A 97 -5.97 3.89 -28.48
CA VAL A 97 -5.12 5.09 -28.62
C VAL A 97 -3.64 4.70 -28.79
N ARG A 98 -3.36 3.62 -29.55
CA ARG A 98 -2.00 3.15 -29.82
C ARG A 98 -1.57 3.40 -31.26
#